data_AF-A0A7L3SQM0-F1
#
_entry.id   AF-A0A7L3SQM0-F1
#
_cell.length_a   1.000
_cell.length_b   1.000
_cell.length_c   1.000
_cell.angle_alpha   90.00
_cell.angle_beta   90.00
_cell.angle_gamma   90.00
#
_symmetry.space_group_name_H-M   'P 1'
#
loop_
_entity.id
_entity.type
_entity.pdbx_description
1 polymer ?
#
loop_
_entity_poly.entity_id
_entity_poly.type
_entity_poly.pdbx_seq_one_letter_code
_entity_poly.pdbx_strand_id
1 'polypeptide(L)' 'RPPPATEDPSSPSPPDQALMEMLRRFDLAWEYGPCTGITRLQRWERAQALGLSPPGPVRDALLEHQDNP' A
#
# COMPACT_ATOMS: atom_id res chain seq x y z
N ARG A 1 10.12 39.67 -14.99
CA ARG A 1 9.37 38.43 -15.30
C ARG A 1 10.22 37.26 -14.81
N PRO A 2 9.83 36.54 -13.75
CA PRO A 2 10.57 35.34 -13.37
C PRO A 2 10.39 34.29 -14.48
N PRO A 3 11.38 33.41 -14.71
CA PRO A 3 11.25 32.34 -15.68
C PRO A 3 10.15 31.36 -15.23
N PRO A 4 9.52 30.62 -16.15
CA PRO A 4 8.62 29.53 -15.78
C PRO A 4 9.45 28.55 -14.94
N ALA A 5 8.90 28.16 -13.78
CA ALA A 5 9.53 27.20 -12.90
C ALA A 5 9.93 25.99 -13.74
N THR A 6 11.24 25.76 -13.80
CA THR A 6 11.84 24.53 -14.26
C THR A 6 11.11 23.40 -13.53
N GLU A 7 10.25 22.67 -14.25
CA GLU A 7 9.86 21.33 -13.83
C GLU A 7 11.17 20.56 -13.70
N ASP A 8 11.61 20.39 -12.47
CA ASP A 8 12.79 19.62 -12.14
C ASP A 8 12.42 18.15 -12.38
N PRO A 9 12.97 17.46 -13.40
CA PRO A 9 12.73 16.03 -13.56
C PRO A 9 13.48 15.20 -12.50
N SER A 10 14.12 15.84 -11.52
CA SER A 10 14.86 15.20 -10.42
C SER A 10 14.03 15.14 -9.12
N SER A 11 12.75 14.74 -9.19
CA SER A 11 12.23 13.94 -8.08
C SER A 11 12.49 12.49 -8.45
N PRO A 12 13.23 11.70 -7.65
CA PRO A 12 13.27 10.27 -7.89
C PRO A 12 11.82 9.83 -7.94
N SER A 13 11.38 9.23 -9.06
CA SER A 13 10.05 8.62 -9.11
C SER A 13 9.99 7.70 -7.91
N PRO A 14 9.22 8.00 -6.84
CA PRO A 14 9.36 7.24 -5.62
C PRO A 14 8.76 5.88 -5.96
N PRO A 15 9.55 4.77 -5.99
CA PRO A 15 8.96 3.45 -6.14
C PRO A 15 7.86 3.22 -5.09
N ASP A 16 7.94 3.94 -3.97
CA ASP A 16 6.99 4.01 -2.87
C ASP A 16 5.60 4.56 -3.22
N GLN A 17 5.43 5.43 -4.23
CA GLN A 17 4.15 6.13 -4.42
C GLN A 17 3.04 5.18 -4.92
N ALA A 18 3.38 4.33 -5.89
CA ALA A 18 2.48 3.30 -6.40
C ALA A 18 2.18 2.23 -5.32
N LEU A 19 3.19 1.88 -4.52
CA LEU A 19 3.02 0.95 -3.41
C LEU A 19 2.10 1.53 -2.33
N MET A 20 2.30 2.79 -1.94
CA MET A 20 1.45 3.48 -0.96
C MET A 20 0.00 3.61 -1.45
N GLU A 21 -0.20 3.85 -2.75
CA GLU A 21 -1.55 3.88 -3.31
C GLU A 21 -2.21 2.49 -3.27
N MET A 22 -1.45 1.44 -3.56
CA MET A 22 -1.93 0.07 -3.44
C MET A 22 -2.30 -0.30 -2.00
N LEU A 23 -1.44 0.03 -1.04
CA LEU A 23 -1.69 -0.17 0.39
C LEU A 23 -2.93 0.61 0.85
N ARG A 24 -3.09 1.87 0.41
CA ARG A 24 -4.30 2.67 0.69
C ARG A 24 -5.56 2.04 0.12
N ARG A 25 -5.51 1.52 -1.12
CA ARG A 25 -6.65 0.83 -1.73
C ARG A 25 -6.99 -0.44 -0.98
N PHE A 26 -6.00 -1.20 -0.54
CA PHE A 26 -6.19 -2.37 0.31
C PHE A 26 -6.83 -2.01 1.66
N ASP A 27 -6.37 -0.92 2.29
CA ASP A 27 -6.95 -0.43 3.55
C ASP A 27 -8.43 -0.03 3.39
N LEU A 28 -8.81 0.56 2.26
CA LEU A 28 -10.18 0.99 1.95
C LEU A 28 -11.10 -0.14 1.46
N ALA A 29 -10.54 -1.28 1.06
CA ALA A 29 -11.31 -2.40 0.52
C ALA A 29 -12.07 -3.12 1.65
N TRP A 30 -13.35 -2.82 1.80
CA TRP A 30 -14.22 -3.41 2.83
C TRP A 30 -14.44 -4.92 2.65
N GLU A 31 -14.25 -5.45 1.43
CA GLU A 31 -14.36 -6.88 1.11
C GLU A 31 -13.40 -7.73 1.95
N TYR A 32 -12.21 -7.23 2.29
CA TYR A 32 -11.21 -7.93 3.11
C TYR A 32 -11.52 -7.88 4.62
N GLY A 33 -12.69 -7.35 4.99
CA GLY A 33 -13.22 -7.27 6.34
C GLY A 33 -12.62 -6.13 7.17
N PRO A 34 -13.03 -5.99 8.44
CA PRO A 34 -12.64 -4.85 9.29
C PRO A 34 -11.13 -4.81 9.57
N CYS A 35 -10.56 -3.61 9.66
CA CYS A 35 -9.15 -3.34 9.99
C CYS A 35 -8.91 -3.09 11.49
N THR A 36 -9.94 -3.18 12.33
CA THR A 36 -9.84 -2.82 13.74
C THR A 36 -9.19 -3.94 14.55
N GLY A 37 -8.08 -3.62 15.23
CA GLY A 37 -7.40 -4.52 16.17
C GLY A 37 -6.52 -5.59 15.53
N ILE A 38 -6.19 -5.44 14.24
CA ILE A 38 -5.30 -6.34 13.51
C ILE A 38 -4.31 -5.53 12.67
N THR A 39 -3.13 -6.08 12.40
CA THR A 39 -2.17 -5.47 11.46
C THR A 39 -2.67 -5.62 10.01
N ARG A 40 -2.13 -4.81 9.10
CA ARG A 40 -2.42 -4.97 7.65
C ARG A 40 -2.07 -6.38 7.14
N LEU A 41 -0.99 -7.00 7.64
CA LEU A 41 -0.59 -8.36 7.27
C LEU A 41 -1.62 -9.39 7.75
N GLN A 42 -2.07 -9.30 9.00
CA GLN A 42 -3.11 -10.17 9.54
C GLN A 42 -4.43 -10.04 8.76
N ARG A 43 -4.77 -8.81 8.32
CA ARG A 43 -5.93 -8.57 7.46
C ARG A 43 -5.78 -9.26 6.10
N TRP A 44 -4.59 -9.18 5.50
CA TRP A 44 -4.27 -9.83 4.23
C TRP A 44 -4.38 -11.36 4.34
N GLU A 45 -3.81 -11.96 5.38
CA GLU A 45 -3.88 -13.40 5.63
C GLU A 45 -5.33 -13.88 5.81
N ARG A 46 -6.14 -13.12 6.56
CA ARG A 46 -7.57 -13.43 6.72
C ARG A 46 -8.32 -13.37 5.39
N ALA A 47 -8.09 -12.33 4.58
CA ALA A 47 -8.71 -12.21 3.26
C ALA A 47 -8.31 -13.37 2.34
N GLN A 48 -7.05 -13.80 2.39
CA GLN A 48 -6.56 -14.95 1.65
C GLN A 48 -7.22 -16.26 2.13
N ALA A 49 -7.37 -16.45 3.44
CA ALA A 49 -8.03 -17.60 4.05
C ALA A 49 -9.54 -17.65 3.72
N LEU A 50 -10.18 -16.50 3.53
CA LEU A 50 -11.56 -16.38 3.05
C LEU A 50 -11.70 -16.62 1.53
N GLY A 51 -10.61 -16.82 0.80
CA GLY A 51 -10.63 -17.02 -0.65
C GLY A 51 -10.86 -15.74 -1.46
N LEU A 52 -10.72 -14.55 -0.84
CA LEU A 52 -10.94 -13.25 -1.48
C LEU A 52 -9.79 -12.80 -2.39
N SER A 53 -8.73 -13.62 -2.49
CA SER A 53 -7.58 -13.38 -3.37
C SER A 53 -7.00 -11.95 -3.25
N PRO A 54 -6.57 -11.53 -2.05
CA PRO A 54 -5.97 -10.21 -1.87
C PRO A 54 -4.68 -10.06 -2.70
N PRO A 55 -4.25 -8.82 -3.04
CA PRO A 55 -3.14 -8.61 -3.96
C PRO A 55 -1.81 -9.11 -3.38
N GLY A 56 -1.08 -9.97 -4.11
CA GLY A 56 0.24 -10.47 -3.69
C GLY A 56 1.27 -9.38 -3.35
N PRO A 57 1.41 -8.30 -4.15
CA PRO A 57 2.38 -7.25 -3.85
C PRO A 57 2.08 -6.49 -2.55
N VAL A 58 0.83 -6.50 -2.07
CA VAL A 58 0.49 -5.98 -0.74
C VAL A 58 1.16 -6.82 0.34
N ARG A 59 1.12 -8.16 0.23
CA ARG A 59 1.80 -9.04 1.20
C ARG A 59 3.29 -8.79 1.19
N ASP A 60 3.90 -8.75 0.01
CA ASP A 60 5.35 -8.63 -0.12
C ASP A 60 5.83 -7.30 0.49
N ALA A 61 5.12 -6.20 0.22
CA ALA A 61 5.40 -4.92 0.85
C ALA A 61 5.20 -4.90 2.36
N LEU A 62 4.19 -5.60 2.88
CA LEU A 62 3.95 -5.73 4.32
C LEU A 62 5.04 -6.57 5.01
N LEU A 63 5.58 -7.57 4.32
CA LEU A 63 6.72 -8.36 4.80
C LEU A 63 8.02 -7.54 4.78
N GLU A 64 8.21 -6.70 3.77
CA GLU A 64 9.37 -5.79 3.70
C GLU A 64 9.35 -4.72 4.81
N HIS A 65 8.16 -4.27 5.23
CA HIS A 65 7.97 -3.18 6.20
C HIS A 65 7.35 -3.66 7.52
N GLN A 66 7.59 -4.91 7.90
CA GLN A 66 7.02 -5.58 9.08
C GLN A 66 7.28 -4.88 10.45
N ASP A 67 8.16 -3.89 10.50
CA ASP A 67 8.47 -3.07 11.70
C ASP A 67 7.63 -1.77 11.80
N ASN A 68 6.84 -1.43 10.77
CA ASN A 68 6.06 -0.19 10.73
C ASN A 68 4.55 -0.50 10.86
N PRO A 69 3.93 -0.24 12.03
CA PRO A 69 2.55 -0.62 12.33
C PRO A 69 1.49 0.08 11.46
#